data_AF-A0A925X9D5-F1
#
_entry.id   AF-A0A925X9D5-F1
#
_cell.length_a   1.000
_cell.length_b   1.000
_cell.length_c   1.000
_cell.angle_alpha   90.00
_cell.angle_beta   90.00
_cell.angle_gamma   90.00
#
_symmetry.space_group_name_H-M   'P 1'
#
loop_
_entity.id
_entity.type
_entity.pdbx_description
1 polymer ?
#
loop_
_entity_poly.entity_id
_entity_poly.type
_entity_poly.pdbx_seq_one_letter_code
_entity_poly.pdbx_strand_id
1 'polypeptide(L)'
;MTEIPFHLREVDDPLSAIERIESVIARYSLLTTMKGTLKSYPGCTHWHCKLGRETGTLEITLWPAKRRAWFKVQAGRRARWIDEVVPKMKQMLEA
;
A
#
# COMPACT_ATOMS: atom_id res chain seq x y z
N MET A 1 5.00 14.14 -6.07
CA MET A 1 4.62 12.98 -5.23
C MET A 1 3.10 12.97 -5.17
N THR A 2 2.48 11.80 -5.25
CA THR A 2 1.02 11.66 -5.22
C THR A 2 0.63 10.67 -4.12
N GLU A 3 -0.32 11.06 -3.28
CA GLU A 3 -0.96 10.16 -2.31
C GLU A 3 -2.37 9.83 -2.77
N ILE A 4 -2.73 8.55 -2.75
CA ILE A 4 -4.03 8.06 -3.18
C ILE A 4 -4.66 7.33 -2.00
N PRO A 5 -5.60 7.97 -1.28
CA PRO A 5 -6.24 7.34 -0.14
C PRO A 5 -7.14 6.20 -0.57
N PHE A 6 -7.28 5.20 0.30
CA PHE A 6 -8.27 4.14 0.19
C PHE A 6 -8.83 3.79 1.57
N HIS A 7 -10.03 3.22 1.60
CA HIS A 7 -10.71 2.85 2.83
C HIS A 7 -10.73 1.32 3.00
N LEU A 8 -10.54 0.86 4.23
CA LEU A 8 -10.71 -0.54 4.60
C LEU A 8 -11.91 -0.65 5.53
N ARG A 9 -12.70 -1.72 5.38
CA ARG A 9 -13.81 -2.00 6.30
C ARG A 9 -13.27 -2.44 7.66
N GLU A 10 -12.16 -3.16 7.66
CA GLU A 10 -11.50 -3.76 8.81
C GLU A 10 -10.60 -2.75 9.56
N VAL A 11 -10.79 -1.44 9.39
CA VAL A 11 -9.86 -0.45 9.96
C VAL A 11 -9.78 -0.48 11.49
N ASP A 12 -10.82 -1.00 12.15
CA ASP A 12 -10.90 -1.20 13.60
C ASP A 12 -10.19 -2.47 14.08
N ASP A 13 -9.79 -3.36 13.16
CA ASP A 13 -8.95 -4.52 13.40
C ASP A 13 -7.64 -4.40 12.59
N PRO A 14 -6.56 -3.89 13.22
CA PRO A 14 -5.28 -3.69 12.55
C PRO A 14 -4.69 -4.96 11.93
N LEU A 15 -4.91 -6.14 12.54
CA LEU A 15 -4.35 -7.39 12.04
C LEU A 15 -5.07 -7.81 10.75
N SER A 16 -6.41 -7.83 10.77
CA SER A 16 -7.21 -8.11 9.58
C SER A 16 -6.93 -7.11 8.44
N ALA A 17 -6.75 -5.83 8.76
CA ALA A 17 -6.39 -4.80 7.78
C ALA A 17 -5.00 -5.04 7.15
N ILE A 18 -4.02 -5.46 7.95
CA ILE A 18 -2.67 -5.85 7.47
C ILE A 18 -2.77 -7.05 6.54
N GLU A 19 -3.43 -8.12 6.97
CA GLU A 19 -3.60 -9.35 6.18
C GLU A 19 -4.31 -9.09 4.86
N ARG A 20 -5.34 -8.23 4.87
CA ARG A 20 -6.05 -7.82 3.66
C ARG A 20 -5.14 -7.08 2.69
N ILE A 21 -4.34 -6.12 3.17
CA ILE A 21 -3.36 -5.42 2.31
C ILE A 21 -2.35 -6.41 1.73
N GLU A 22 -1.80 -7.32 2.54
CA GLU A 22 -0.78 -8.28 2.10
C GLU A 22 -1.34 -9.30 1.12
N SER A 23 -2.57 -9.75 1.30
CA SER A 23 -3.31 -10.58 0.35
C SER A 23 -3.46 -9.87 -1.01
N VAL A 24 -3.82 -8.58 -1.00
CA VAL A 24 -3.94 -7.79 -2.23
C VAL A 24 -2.57 -7.60 -2.90
N ILE A 25 -1.52 -7.29 -2.15
CA ILE A 25 -0.13 -7.21 -2.67
C ILE A 25 0.24 -8.52 -3.38
N ALA A 26 0.02 -9.66 -2.72
CA ALA A 26 0.33 -10.98 -3.26
C ALA A 26 -0.50 -11.30 -4.52
N ARG A 27 -1.79 -10.94 -4.56
CA ARG A 27 -2.67 -11.17 -5.71
C ARG A 27 -2.20 -10.46 -6.98
N TYR A 28 -1.53 -9.32 -6.84
CA TYR A 28 -0.93 -8.59 -7.97
C TYR A 28 0.53 -8.97 -8.23
N SER A 29 1.01 -10.07 -7.64
CA SER A 29 2.39 -10.57 -7.76
C SER A 29 3.44 -9.51 -7.43
N LEU A 30 3.09 -8.58 -6.52
CA LEU A 30 4.01 -7.56 -6.06
C LEU A 30 4.91 -8.12 -4.96
N LEU A 31 6.21 -7.84 -5.07
CA LEU A 31 7.21 -8.22 -4.10
C LEU A 31 7.31 -7.14 -3.02
N THR A 32 7.09 -7.52 -1.77
CA THR A 32 7.36 -6.66 -0.61
C THR A 32 8.86 -6.65 -0.35
N THR A 33 9.51 -5.54 -0.71
CA THR A 33 10.97 -5.34 -0.49
C THR A 33 11.28 -4.73 0.87
N MET A 34 10.29 -4.11 1.52
CA MET A 34 10.40 -3.57 2.87
C MET A 34 9.03 -3.56 3.52
N LYS A 35 8.98 -3.92 4.81
CA LYS A 35 7.84 -3.73 5.72
C LYS A 35 8.37 -3.14 7.02
N GLY A 36 7.72 -2.10 7.53
CA GLY A 36 8.12 -1.48 8.79
C GLY A 36 7.18 -0.36 9.21
N THR A 37 7.70 0.58 10.00
CA THR A 37 6.94 1.73 10.51
C THR A 37 7.67 3.03 10.19
N LEU A 38 6.94 4.06 9.80
CA LEU A 38 7.50 5.38 9.50
C LEU A 38 7.63 6.21 10.79
N LYS A 39 8.78 6.88 10.98
CA LYS A 39 9.01 7.75 12.15
C LYS A 39 7.95 8.85 12.29
N SER A 40 7.50 9.42 11.17
CA SER A 40 6.49 10.48 11.14
C SER A 40 5.07 9.99 11.43
N TYR A 41 4.82 8.68 11.38
CA TYR A 41 3.52 8.06 11.60
C TYR A 41 3.64 6.90 12.59
N PRO A 42 3.79 7.18 13.90
CA PRO A 42 3.95 6.15 14.91
C PRO A 42 2.79 5.14 14.89
N GLY A 43 3.14 3.85 14.93
CA GLY A 43 2.16 2.75 14.90
C GLY A 43 1.56 2.47 13.51
N CYS A 44 2.07 3.08 12.44
CA CYS A 44 1.68 2.67 11.09
C CYS A 44 2.39 1.37 10.66
N THR A 45 1.78 0.66 9.73
CA THR A 45 2.48 -0.33 8.91
C THR A 45 2.71 0.27 7.54
N HIS A 46 3.94 0.14 7.05
CA HIS A 46 4.39 0.71 5.79
C HIS A 46 5.08 -0.36 4.95
N TRP A 47 4.71 -0.44 3.68
CA TRP A 47 5.24 -1.40 2.72
C TRP A 47 5.87 -0.69 1.53
N HIS A 48 7.00 -1.23 1.05
CA HIS A 48 7.54 -0.93 -0.27
C HIS A 48 7.36 -2.14 -1.19
N CYS A 49 6.61 -1.95 -2.28
CA CYS A 49 6.29 -2.99 -3.25
C CYS A 49 6.97 -2.73 -4.60
N LYS A 50 7.41 -3.81 -5.25
CA LYS A 50 7.96 -3.83 -6.62
C LYS A 50 7.32 -4.91 -7.47
N LEU A 51 7.28 -4.74 -8.78
CA LEU A 51 6.87 -5.78 -9.72
C LEU A 51 8.11 -6.49 -10.28
N GLY A 52 8.48 -7.65 -9.72
CA GLY A 52 9.65 -8.41 -10.18
C GLY A 52 10.93 -7.57 -10.24
N ARG A 53 11.54 -7.48 -11.43
CA ARG A 53 12.73 -6.65 -11.70
C ARG A 53 12.40 -5.30 -12.37
N GLU A 54 11.12 -4.97 -12.52
CA GLU A 54 10.69 -3.72 -13.14
C GLU A 54 11.13 -2.51 -12.31
N THR A 55 11.35 -1.40 -13.01
CA THR A 55 11.62 -0.12 -12.35
C THR A 55 10.38 0.36 -11.59
N GLY A 56 10.61 1.14 -10.53
CA GLY A 56 9.55 1.75 -9.74
C GLY A 56 9.38 1.14 -8.35
N THR A 57 8.71 1.87 -7.48
CA THR A 57 8.38 1.42 -6.12
C THR A 57 7.07 2.05 -5.71
N LEU A 58 6.11 1.19 -5.39
CA LEU A 58 4.84 1.60 -4.79
C LEU A 58 5.00 1.56 -3.27
N GLU A 59 4.69 2.67 -2.61
CA GLU A 59 4.60 2.72 -1.16
C GLU A 59 3.13 2.55 -0.73
N ILE A 60 2.89 1.78 0.32
CA ILE A 60 1.56 1.60 0.92
C ILE A 60 1.70 1.89 2.41
N THR A 61 0.77 2.62 2.99
CA THR A 61 0.76 2.89 4.44
C THR A 61 -0.62 2.64 5.01
N LEU A 62 -0.68 1.91 6.12
CA LEU A 62 -1.85 1.74 6.98
C LEU A 62 -1.55 2.39 8.33
N TRP A 63 -2.40 3.31 8.76
CA TRP A 63 -2.30 3.99 10.05
C TRP A 63 -3.61 3.84 10.84
N PRO A 64 -3.74 2.76 11.62
CA PRO A 64 -5.00 2.42 12.30
C PRO A 64 -5.44 3.50 13.29
N ALA A 65 -4.49 4.07 14.05
CA ALA A 65 -4.76 5.14 15.03
C ALA A 65 -5.42 6.39 14.43
N LYS A 66 -5.30 6.59 13.11
CA LYS A 66 -5.95 7.69 12.38
C LYS A 66 -7.00 7.21 11.39
N ARG A 67 -7.31 5.90 11.37
CA ARG A 67 -8.21 5.25 10.40
C ARG A 67 -7.86 5.59 8.95
N ARG A 68 -6.56 5.68 8.63
CA ARG A 68 -6.07 6.10 7.30
C ARG A 68 -5.30 4.99 6.64
N ALA A 69 -5.54 4.79 5.35
CA ALA A 69 -4.66 4.00 4.50
C ALA A 69 -4.49 4.70 3.14
N TRP A 70 -3.31 4.62 2.56
CA TRP A 70 -3.02 5.27 1.28
C TRP A 70 -1.88 4.61 0.53
N PHE A 71 -1.96 4.72 -0.79
CA PHE A 71 -0.82 4.52 -1.68
C PHE A 71 -0.02 5.82 -1.77
N LYS A 72 1.27 5.70 -1.94
CA LYS A 72 2.17 6.81 -2.20
C LYS A 72 3.06 6.50 -3.40
N VAL A 73 3.01 7.38 -4.39
CA VAL A 73 3.77 7.27 -5.64
C VAL A 73 4.72 8.45 -5.73
N GLN A 74 6.00 8.14 -5.67
CA GLN A 74 7.08 9.13 -5.73
C GLN A 74 7.42 9.41 -7.19
N ALA A 75 7.62 10.68 -7.56
CA ALA A 75 7.76 11.07 -8.97
C ALA A 75 8.92 10.31 -9.66
N GLY A 76 10.09 10.24 -9.02
CA GLY A 76 11.25 9.49 -9.53
C GLY A 76 11.18 7.97 -9.36
N ARG A 77 10.10 7.43 -8.79
CA ARG A 77 9.88 5.97 -8.62
C ARG A 77 8.54 5.51 -9.22
N ARG A 78 7.88 6.38 -10.01
CA ARG A 78 6.66 6.04 -10.74
C ARG A 78 7.02 5.19 -11.94
N ALA A 79 6.21 4.18 -12.22
CA ALA A 79 6.35 3.30 -13.37
C ALA A 79 4.96 2.95 -13.91
N ARG A 80 4.87 2.55 -15.18
CA ARG A 80 3.59 2.28 -15.85
C ARG A 80 2.74 1.25 -15.11
N TRP A 81 3.36 0.20 -14.58
CA TRP A 81 2.66 -0.84 -13.81
C TRP A 81 2.00 -0.30 -12.53
N ILE A 82 2.55 0.76 -11.92
CA ILE A 82 1.95 1.40 -10.73
C ILE A 82 0.62 2.05 -11.13
N ASP A 83 0.63 2.76 -12.26
CA ASP A 83 -0.56 3.44 -12.77
C ASP A 83 -1.67 2.47 -13.19
N GLU A 84 -1.29 1.28 -13.66
CA GLU A 84 -2.22 0.21 -14.01
C GLU A 84 -2.77 -0.55 -12.79
N VAL A 85 -1.95 -0.76 -11.76
CA VAL A 85 -2.30 -1.63 -10.62
C VAL A 85 -3.01 -0.90 -9.48
N VAL A 86 -2.62 0.35 -9.19
CA VAL A 86 -3.13 1.10 -8.04
C VAL A 86 -4.65 1.28 -8.08
N PRO A 87 -5.29 1.66 -9.20
CA PRO A 87 -6.75 1.77 -9.26
C PRO A 87 -7.45 0.44 -8.96
N LYS A 88 -6.91 -0.68 -9.44
CA LYS A 88 -7.48 -2.03 -9.25
C LYS A 88 -7.28 -2.53 -7.81
N MET A 89 -6.12 -2.27 -7.21
CA MET A 89 -5.87 -2.54 -5.80
C MET A 89 -6.81 -1.73 -4.91
N LYS A 90 -6.96 -0.43 -5.19
CA LYS A 90 -7.87 0.44 -4.43
C LYS A 90 -9.30 -0.11 -4.43
N GLN A 91 -9.84 -0.44 -5.61
CA GLN A 91 -11.18 -1.00 -5.72
C GLN A 91 -11.34 -2.29 -4.88
N MET A 92 -10.33 -3.15 -4.87
CA MET A 92 -10.36 -4.41 -4.11
C MET A 92 -10.24 -4.21 -2.60
N LEU A 93 -9.49 -3.20 -2.16
CA LEU A 93 -9.34 -2.86 -0.74
C LEU A 93 -10.62 -2.21 -0.19
N GLU A 94 -11.35 -1.47 -1.04
CA GLU A 94 -12.59 -0.79 -0.66
C GLU A 94 -13.86 -1.66 -0.79
N ALA A 95 -13.73 -2.85 -1.40
CA ALA A 95 -14.85 -3.80 -1.63
C ALA A 95 -15.37 -4.50 -0.36
#